data_AF-A0A2V8GM24-F1
#
_entry.id   AF-A0A2V8GM24-F1
#
_cell.length_a   1.000
_cell.length_b   1.000
_cell.length_c   1.000
_cell.angle_alpha   90.00
_cell.angle_beta   90.00
_cell.angle_gamma   90.00
#
_symmetry.space_group_name_H-M   'P 1'
#
loop_
_entity.id
_entity.type
_entity.pdbx_description
1 polymer ?
#
loop_
_entity_poly.entity_id
_entity_poly.type
_entity_poly.pdbx_seq_one_letter_code
_entity_poly.pdbx_strand_id
1 'polypeptide(L)'
;EYSGFRFSLYFLAEYASMIVVSCMAVTLFWGGWLRPFPSVHNVVLDFLDAIPLAPLFWFAAKVVVFIYAYLWFRWTWPRYRYDQLMKVGWQWLLPLAMANVIVTAVLVLLLKG
;
A
#
# COMPACT_ATOMS: atom_id res chain seq x y z
N GLU A 1 3.94 -26.92 -17.68
CA GLU A 1 3.07 -28.11 -17.65
C GLU A 1 2.35 -28.18 -16.30
N TYR A 2 1.28 -27.42 -16.15
CA TYR A 2 0.42 -27.49 -14.97
C TYR A 2 -0.97 -27.91 -15.44
N SER A 3 -1.57 -28.90 -14.77
CA SER A 3 -2.99 -29.20 -14.90
C SER A 3 -3.81 -27.92 -14.63
N GLY A 4 -4.91 -27.71 -15.36
CA GLY A 4 -5.71 -26.48 -15.30
C GLY A 4 -6.11 -26.06 -13.88
N PHE A 5 -6.30 -27.01 -12.97
CA PHE A 5 -6.58 -26.72 -11.57
C PHE A 5 -5.36 -26.18 -10.79
N ARG A 6 -4.15 -26.69 -11.07
CA ARG A 6 -2.93 -26.15 -10.44
C ARG A 6 -2.67 -24.74 -10.96
N PHE A 7 -2.88 -24.51 -12.25
CA PHE A 7 -2.76 -23.19 -12.86
C PHE A 7 -3.69 -22.17 -12.19
N SER A 8 -4.97 -22.48 -11.99
CA SER A 8 -5.91 -21.55 -11.35
C SER A 8 -5.52 -21.20 -9.91
N LEU A 9 -5.01 -22.17 -9.13
CA LEU A 9 -4.52 -21.91 -7.78
C LEU A 9 -3.30 -20.99 -7.76
N TYR A 10 -2.38 -21.10 -8.74
CA TYR A 10 -1.24 -20.16 -8.84
C TYR A 10 -1.72 -18.72 -9.10
N PHE A 11 -2.67 -18.50 -10.01
CA PHE A 11 -3.21 -17.14 -10.24
C PHE A 11 -3.97 -16.63 -9.03
N LEU A 12 -4.80 -17.47 -8.41
CA LEU A 12 -5.53 -17.09 -7.22
C LEU A 12 -4.57 -16.63 -6.11
N ALA A 13 -3.46 -17.35 -5.91
CA ALA A 13 -2.44 -16.98 -4.94
C ALA A 13 -1.74 -15.65 -5.29
N GLU A 14 -1.39 -15.43 -6.56
CA GLU A 14 -0.80 -14.16 -7.03
C GLU A 14 -1.75 -12.99 -6.74
N TYR A 15 -3.03 -13.11 -7.12
CA TYR A 15 -4.03 -12.06 -6.88
C TYR A 15 -4.34 -11.86 -5.39
N ALA A 16 -4.41 -12.94 -4.60
CA ALA A 16 -4.60 -12.84 -3.16
C ALA A 16 -3.44 -12.10 -2.49
N SER A 17 -2.19 -12.39 -2.88
CA SER A 17 -1.01 -11.71 -2.34
C SER A 17 -1.01 -10.21 -2.67
N MET A 18 -1.43 -9.82 -3.88
CA MET A 18 -1.56 -8.41 -4.27
C MET A 18 -2.61 -7.66 -3.42
N ILE A 19 -3.74 -8.30 -3.12
CA ILE A 19 -4.77 -7.73 -2.24
C ILE A 19 -4.23 -7.58 -0.81
N VAL A 20 -3.56 -8.60 -0.27
CA VAL A 20 -3.02 -8.58 1.10
C VAL A 20 -1.97 -7.47 1.26
N VAL A 21 -1.05 -7.32 0.31
CA VAL A 21 -0.04 -6.25 0.35
C VAL A 21 -0.69 -4.87 0.24
N SER A 22 -1.74 -4.73 -0.58
CA SER A 22 -2.51 -3.48 -0.69
C SER A 22 -3.21 -3.13 0.64
N CYS A 23 -3.82 -4.12 1.30
CA CYS A 23 -4.41 -3.94 2.63
C CYS A 23 -3.35 -3.50 3.66
N MET A 24 -2.16 -4.12 3.65
CA MET A 24 -1.07 -3.77 4.55
C MET A 24 -0.52 -2.36 4.29
N ALA A 25 -0.42 -1.94 3.03
CA ALA A 25 0.00 -0.58 2.69
C ALA A 25 -1.01 0.47 3.19
N VAL A 26 -2.31 0.19 3.04
CA VAL A 26 -3.39 1.08 3.50
C VAL A 26 -3.38 1.23 5.02
N THR A 27 -3.17 0.14 5.77
CA THR A 27 -3.14 0.20 7.24
C THR A 27 -1.90 0.90 7.77
N LEU A 28 -0.72 0.62 7.22
CA LEU A 28 0.55 1.16 7.73
C LEU A 28 0.77 2.63 7.36
N PHE A 29 0.43 3.03 6.13
CA PHE A 29 0.79 4.36 5.62
C PHE A 29 -0.41 5.30 5.45
N TRP A 30 -1.59 4.81 5.12
CA TRP A 30 -2.78 5.63 4.79
C TRP A 30 -3.83 5.68 5.89
N GLY A 31 -3.46 5.33 7.12
CA GLY A 31 -4.31 5.45 8.31
C GLY A 31 -5.50 4.48 8.32
N GLY A 32 -5.46 3.40 7.52
CA GLY A 32 -6.46 2.34 7.56
C GLY A 32 -7.89 2.83 7.36
N TRP A 33 -8.68 2.70 8.43
CA TRP A 33 -10.12 2.96 8.53
C TRP A 33 -10.50 4.44 8.64
N LEU A 34 -9.53 5.33 8.81
CA LEU A 34 -9.78 6.75 9.01
C LEU A 34 -10.27 7.42 7.72
N ARG A 35 -11.24 8.33 7.85
CA ARG A 35 -11.64 9.26 6.79
C ARG A 35 -10.46 10.15 6.38
N PRO A 36 -10.37 10.58 5.10
CA PRO A 36 -9.37 11.56 4.69
C PRO A 36 -9.53 12.86 5.52
N PHE A 37 -8.45 13.30 6.17
CA PHE A 37 -8.40 14.42 7.12
C PHE A 37 -9.33 14.32 8.35
N PRO A 38 -9.05 13.42 9.31
CA PRO A 38 -9.87 13.26 10.51
C PRO A 38 -9.98 14.54 11.35
N SER A 39 -8.92 15.36 11.37
CA SER A 39 -8.74 16.52 12.24
C SER A 39 -9.42 17.80 11.73
N VAL A 40 -9.97 17.81 10.51
CA VAL A 40 -10.63 18.98 9.93
C VAL A 40 -12.14 18.77 10.02
N HIS A 41 -12.79 19.45 10.96
CA HIS A 41 -14.25 19.41 11.10
C HIS A 41 -14.86 20.57 10.31
N ASN A 42 -15.25 20.27 9.08
CA ASN A 42 -16.00 21.16 8.21
C ASN A 42 -17.35 20.51 7.92
N VAL A 43 -18.42 21.31 7.84
CA VAL A 43 -19.79 20.85 7.55
C VAL A 43 -19.89 20.01 6.27
N VAL A 44 -18.95 20.20 5.33
CA VAL A 44 -18.86 19.44 4.06
C VAL A 44 -18.29 18.02 4.26
N LEU A 45 -17.40 17.82 5.24
CA LEU A 45 -16.72 16.54 5.48
C LEU A 45 -17.50 15.62 6.42
N ASP A 46 -18.40 16.15 7.25
CA ASP A 46 -19.19 15.32 8.18
C ASP A 46 -20.26 14.47 7.46
N PHE A 47 -20.69 14.85 6.25
CA PHE A 47 -21.54 14.00 5.42
C PHE A 47 -20.86 12.67 5.03
N LEU A 48 -19.53 12.59 5.04
CA LEU A 48 -18.79 11.36 4.75
C LEU A 48 -18.91 10.31 5.86
N ASP A 49 -19.28 10.73 7.08
CA ASP A 49 -19.53 9.81 8.21
C ASP A 49 -21.00 9.36 8.28
N ALA A 50 -21.90 10.01 7.54
CA ALA A 50 -23.31 9.64 7.47
C ALA A 50 -23.57 8.35 6.67
N ILE A 51 -22.55 7.82 5.99
CA ILE A 51 -22.64 6.57 5.23
C ILE A 51 -22.64 5.39 6.23
N PRO A 52 -23.64 4.48 6.19
CA PRO A 52 -23.57 3.27 7.00
C PRO A 52 -22.33 2.46 6.60
N LEU A 53 -21.54 2.02 7.60
CA LEU A 53 -20.22 1.39 7.40
C LEU A 53 -19.15 2.32 6.77
N ALA A 54 -19.22 3.65 7.01
CA ALA A 54 -18.23 4.61 6.55
C ALA A 54 -16.76 4.15 6.71
N PRO A 55 -16.31 3.59 7.86
CA PRO A 55 -14.92 3.17 8.00
C PRO A 55 -14.52 2.04 7.04
N LEU A 56 -15.41 1.08 6.79
CA LEU A 56 -15.17 -0.04 5.87
C LEU A 56 -15.16 0.44 4.43
N PHE A 57 -16.05 1.36 4.07
CA PHE A 57 -16.07 1.97 2.75
C PHE A 57 -14.75 2.70 2.46
N TRP A 58 -14.26 3.52 3.40
CA TRP A 58 -12.99 4.23 3.24
C TRP A 58 -11.80 3.28 3.15
N PHE A 59 -11.78 2.22 3.94
CA PHE A 59 -10.74 1.19 3.84
C PHE A 59 -10.76 0.51 2.46
N ALA A 60 -11.93 0.01 2.03
CA ALA A 60 -12.08 -0.67 0.75
C ALA A 60 -11.75 0.25 -0.43
N ALA A 61 -12.20 1.52 -0.39
CA ALA A 61 -11.90 2.51 -1.43
C ALA A 61 -10.39 2.74 -1.56
N LYS A 62 -9.68 2.91 -0.44
CA LYS A 62 -8.21 3.05 -0.45
C LYS A 62 -7.53 1.79 -1.00
N VAL A 63 -7.99 0.59 -0.62
CA VAL A 63 -7.45 -0.67 -1.15
C VAL A 63 -7.64 -0.77 -2.67
N VAL A 64 -8.81 -0.38 -3.18
CA VAL A 64 -9.08 -0.34 -4.63
C VAL A 64 -8.11 0.61 -5.34
N VAL A 65 -7.78 1.76 -4.76
CA VAL A 65 -6.78 2.68 -5.32
C VAL A 65 -5.40 2.01 -5.42
N PHE A 66 -4.96 1.28 -4.40
CA PHE A 66 -3.69 0.54 -4.46
C PHE A 66 -3.72 -0.60 -5.48
N ILE A 67 -4.81 -1.36 -5.57
CA ILE A 67 -4.97 -2.40 -6.59
C ILE A 67 -4.96 -1.78 -7.99
N TYR A 68 -5.65 -0.66 -8.18
CA TYR A 68 -5.64 0.08 -9.44
C TYR A 68 -4.21 0.54 -9.78
N ALA A 69 -3.45 1.05 -8.81
CA ALA A 69 -2.06 1.40 -9.02
C ALA A 69 -1.22 0.20 -9.46
N TYR A 70 -1.37 -0.98 -8.83
CA TYR A 70 -0.70 -2.21 -9.26
C TYR A 70 -1.02 -2.57 -10.73
N LEU A 71 -2.30 -2.50 -11.11
CA LEU A 71 -2.72 -2.77 -12.49
C LEU A 71 -2.16 -1.73 -13.46
N TRP A 72 -2.17 -0.45 -13.07
CA TRP A 72 -1.65 0.63 -13.89
C TRP A 72 -0.14 0.48 -14.11
N PHE A 73 0.64 0.23 -13.06
CA PHE A 73 2.08 -0.02 -13.16
C PHE A 73 2.39 -1.24 -14.04
N ARG A 74 1.57 -2.31 -13.94
CA ARG A 74 1.71 -3.50 -14.79
C ARG A 74 1.53 -3.21 -16.27
N TRP A 75 0.72 -2.23 -16.63
CA TRP A 75 0.45 -1.87 -18.03
C TRP A 75 1.41 -0.81 -18.58
N THR A 76 1.87 0.12 -17.74
CA THR A 76 2.69 1.24 -18.21
C THR A 76 4.18 0.93 -18.29
N TRP A 77 4.70 0.01 -17.46
CA TRP A 77 6.15 -0.18 -17.35
C TRP A 77 6.68 -1.33 -18.22
N PRO A 78 7.78 -1.12 -18.96
CA PRO A 78 8.51 -2.20 -19.62
C PRO A 78 9.04 -3.22 -18.60
N ARG A 79 9.07 -4.49 -18.99
CA ARG A 79 9.49 -5.58 -18.10
C ARG A 79 10.97 -5.40 -17.69
N TYR A 80 11.23 -5.34 -16.39
CA TYR A 80 12.59 -5.30 -15.85
C TYR A 80 13.28 -6.67 -15.88
N ARG A 81 14.59 -6.65 -16.14
CA ARG A 81 15.43 -7.85 -16.00
C ARG A 81 15.72 -8.14 -14.53
N TYR A 82 15.82 -9.42 -14.18
CA TYR A 82 16.10 -9.87 -12.81
C TYR A 82 17.33 -9.19 -12.18
N ASP A 83 18.43 -9.08 -12.93
CA ASP A 83 19.66 -8.46 -12.45
C ASP A 83 19.49 -6.97 -12.09
N GLN A 84 18.60 -6.26 -12.80
CA GLN A 84 18.31 -4.86 -12.54
C GLN A 84 17.42 -4.72 -11.30
N LEU A 85 16.43 -5.60 -11.15
CA LEU A 85 15.57 -5.65 -9.96
C LEU A 85 16.40 -5.88 -8.69
N MET A 86 17.35 -6.82 -8.75
CA MET A 86 18.21 -7.13 -7.62
C MET A 86 19.13 -5.96 -7.24
N LYS A 87 19.68 -5.25 -8.23
CA LYS A 87 20.48 -4.04 -7.99
C LYS A 87 19.66 -2.94 -7.32
N VAL A 88 18.43 -2.68 -7.78
CA VAL A 88 17.56 -1.66 -7.15
C VAL A 88 17.22 -2.05 -5.71
N GLY A 89 16.87 -3.32 -5.46
CA GLY A 89 16.56 -3.81 -4.12
C GLY A 89 17.72 -3.66 -3.14
N TRP A 90 18.89 -4.18 -3.50
CA TRP A 90 20.03 -4.24 -2.58
C TRP A 90 20.84 -2.96 -2.50
N GLN A 91 21.05 -2.28 -3.62
CA GLN A 91 21.95 -1.11 -3.64
C GLN A 91 21.22 0.19 -3.32
N TRP A 92 19.91 0.27 -3.56
CA TRP A 92 19.17 1.53 -3.39
C TRP A 92 18.13 1.44 -2.27
N LEU A 93 17.22 0.47 -2.33
CA LEU A 93 16.10 0.41 -1.38
C LEU A 93 16.56 0.09 0.05
N LEU A 94 17.49 -0.85 0.21
CA LEU A 94 17.96 -1.26 1.54
C LEU A 94 18.72 -0.14 2.27
N PRO A 95 19.72 0.53 1.66
CA PRO A 95 20.37 1.68 2.31
C PRO A 95 19.41 2.83 2.61
N LEU A 96 18.45 3.09 1.70
CA LEU A 96 17.45 4.15 1.90
C LEU A 96 16.51 3.84 3.07
N ALA A 97 16.07 2.58 3.21
CA ALA A 97 15.24 2.16 4.34
C ALA A 97 15.99 2.32 5.67
N MET A 98 17.26 1.92 5.73
CA MET A 98 18.11 2.10 6.92
C MET A 98 18.29 3.58 7.27
N ALA A 99 18.56 4.43 6.27
CA ALA A 99 18.67 5.86 6.46
C ALA A 99 17.37 6.47 7.01
N ASN A 100 16.21 6.08 6.47
CA ASN A 100 14.91 6.56 6.94
C ASN A 100 14.64 6.18 8.41
N VAL A 101 15.00 4.96 8.82
CA VAL A 101 14.86 4.52 10.23
C VAL A 101 15.74 5.36 11.16
N ILE A 102 16.99 5.63 10.78
CA ILE A 102 17.89 6.46 11.58
C ILE A 102 17.37 7.90 11.69
N VAL A 103 16.94 8.48 10.56
CA VAL A 103 16.40 9.86 10.52
C VAL A 103 15.14 9.98 11.38
N THR A 104 14.21 9.04 11.26
CA THR A 104 12.99 9.03 12.09
C THR A 104 13.32 8.85 13.58
N ALA A 105 14.28 8.00 13.94
CA ALA A 105 14.74 7.85 15.32
C ALA A 105 15.33 9.15 15.90
N VAL A 106 16.19 9.84 15.13
CA VAL A 106 16.78 11.12 15.54
C VAL A 106 15.71 12.21 15.68
N LEU A 107 14.78 12.32 14.73
CA LEU A 107 13.69 13.29 14.79
C LEU A 107 12.80 13.08 16.02
N VAL A 108 12.45 11.83 16.33
CA VAL A 108 11.65 11.51 17.52
C VAL A 108 12.38 11.86 18.81
N LEU A 109 13.71 11.66 18.87
CA LEU A 109 14.52 12.05 20.02
C LEU A 109 14.54 13.58 20.21
N LEU A 110 14.76 14.33 19.13
CA LEU A 110 14.81 15.80 19.16
C LEU A 110 13.46 16.45 19.46
N LEU A 111 12.34 15.86 19.04
CA LEU A 111 11.00 16.39 19.30
C LEU A 111 10.44 16.05 20.68
N LYS A 112 10.97 14.99 21.32
CA LYS A 112 10.57 14.59 22.69
C LYS A 112 11.44 15.20 23.79
N GLY A 113 12.64 15.69 23.46
CA GLY A 113 13.49 16.47 24.36
C GLY A 113 13.08 17.93 24.38
#